data_AF-A0A4R6DMD0-F1
#
_entry.id   AF-A0A4R6DMD0-F1
#
_cell.length_a   1.000
_cell.length_b   1.000
_cell.length_c   1.000
_cell.angle_alpha   90.00
_cell.angle_beta   90.00
_cell.angle_gamma   90.00
#
_symmetry.space_group_name_H-M   'P 1'
#
loop_
_entity.id
_entity.type
_entity.pdbx_description
1 polymer ?
#
loop_
_entity_poly.entity_id
_entity_poly.type
_entity_poly.pdbx_seq_one_letter_code
_entity_poly.pdbx_strand_id
1 'polypeptide(L)'
;MLALDDLRLVAEGLDELEAANVRVSAYRRNLPLWTRIVLAYPHGWTTAIGREEAYPSDAIDHLDTLADRWEDRRPSLSDDGKRLLREAVDTVEGLLQADPSLSPKLRAYISRLLREIQAAFDDEVLDERFDYEDAAQRLWLSLFAAQAQSHKKDLWADAMKRFFFDAGASALGAAPQTILAIASASGHA
;
A
#
# COMPACT_ATOMS: atom_id res chain seq x y z
N MET A 1 10.56 -6.41 21.36
CA MET A 1 9.14 -6.14 21.06
C MET A 1 8.84 -6.28 19.57
N LEU A 2 9.74 -5.87 18.68
CA LEU A 2 9.65 -6.03 17.21
C LEU A 2 9.10 -7.39 16.72
N ALA A 3 9.62 -8.52 17.21
CA ALA A 3 9.20 -9.84 16.71
C ALA A 3 7.74 -10.24 17.02
N LEU A 4 7.12 -9.68 18.07
CA LEU A 4 5.69 -9.91 18.34
C LEU A 4 4.82 -9.00 17.46
N ASP A 5 5.30 -7.80 17.15
CA ASP A 5 4.65 -6.90 16.21
C ASP A 5 4.70 -7.50 14.79
N ASP A 6 5.81 -8.12 14.40
CA ASP A 6 5.95 -8.82 13.12
C ASP A 6 4.99 -10.02 13.03
N LEU A 7 4.80 -10.78 14.12
CA LEU A 7 3.80 -11.86 14.15
C LEU A 7 2.36 -11.35 14.06
N ARG A 8 2.07 -10.18 14.62
CA ARG A 8 0.77 -9.53 14.46
C ARG A 8 0.54 -9.17 13.00
N LEU A 9 1.55 -8.63 12.32
CA LEU A 9 1.47 -8.33 10.88
C LEU A 9 1.24 -9.59 10.04
N VAL A 10 1.91 -10.70 10.37
CA VAL A 10 1.66 -11.99 9.72
C VAL A 10 0.21 -12.45 9.94
N ALA A 11 -0.32 -12.31 11.15
CA ALA A 11 -1.71 -12.67 11.44
C ALA A 11 -2.71 -11.79 10.65
N GLU A 12 -2.46 -10.48 10.59
CA GLU A 12 -3.31 -9.52 9.89
C GLU A 12 -3.39 -9.81 8.40
N GLY A 13 -2.26 -10.01 7.70
CA GLY A 13 -2.38 -10.32 6.28
C GLY A 13 -2.73 -11.78 5.97
N LEU A 14 -2.65 -12.71 6.93
CA LEU A 14 -3.38 -13.98 6.80
C LEU A 14 -4.91 -13.76 6.75
N ASP A 15 -5.44 -12.81 7.52
CA ASP A 15 -6.86 -12.42 7.45
C ASP A 15 -7.19 -11.81 6.06
N GLU A 16 -6.30 -10.97 5.52
CA GLU A 16 -6.44 -10.40 4.17
C GLU A 16 -6.41 -11.49 3.08
N LEU A 17 -5.50 -12.47 3.19
CA LEU A 17 -5.42 -13.57 2.25
C LEU A 17 -6.68 -14.46 2.28
N GLU A 18 -7.27 -14.69 3.45
CA GLU A 18 -8.56 -15.38 3.60
C GLU A 18 -9.71 -14.57 3.00
N ALA A 19 -9.75 -13.26 3.24
CA ALA A 19 -10.75 -12.37 2.64
C ALA A 19 -10.68 -12.40 1.10
N ALA A 20 -9.46 -12.54 0.56
CA ALA A 20 -9.20 -12.74 -0.86
C ALA A 20 -9.29 -14.22 -1.32
N ASN A 21 -9.94 -15.08 -0.52
CA ASN A 21 -10.26 -16.48 -0.82
C ASN A 21 -9.04 -17.39 -1.12
N VAL A 22 -7.86 -17.06 -0.58
CA VAL A 22 -6.69 -17.96 -0.61
C VAL A 22 -6.70 -18.91 0.56
N ARG A 23 -6.34 -20.16 0.25
CA ARG A 23 -6.23 -21.23 1.25
C ARG A 23 -5.00 -21.00 2.12
N VAL A 24 -5.18 -20.38 3.29
CA VAL A 24 -4.12 -20.17 4.28
C VAL A 24 -4.26 -21.00 5.55
N SER A 25 -5.18 -21.97 5.57
CA SER A 25 -5.47 -22.79 6.75
C SER A 25 -4.27 -23.56 7.30
N ALA A 26 -3.28 -23.89 6.45
CA ALA A 26 -2.02 -24.49 6.89
C ALA A 26 -1.15 -23.50 7.68
N TYR A 27 -1.03 -22.25 7.23
CA TYR A 27 -0.27 -21.19 7.89
C TYR A 27 -0.92 -20.76 9.21
N ARG A 28 -2.26 -20.62 9.22
CA ARG A 28 -3.05 -20.36 10.43
C ARG A 28 -2.77 -21.36 11.55
N ARG A 29 -2.63 -22.65 11.22
CA ARG A 29 -2.32 -23.69 12.21
C ARG A 29 -0.92 -23.54 12.83
N ASN A 30 0.00 -22.87 12.14
CA ASN A 30 1.36 -22.65 12.61
C ASN A 30 1.54 -21.35 13.41
N LEU A 31 0.58 -20.42 13.42
CA LEU A 31 0.63 -19.18 14.21
C LEU A 31 0.98 -19.40 15.70
N PRO A 32 0.35 -20.36 16.42
CA PRO A 32 0.71 -20.62 17.82
C PRO A 32 2.15 -21.12 17.98
N LEU A 33 2.64 -21.89 17.01
CA LEU A 33 4.00 -22.41 17.00
C LEU A 33 5.02 -21.30 16.75
N TRP A 34 4.78 -20.41 15.78
CA TRP A 34 5.63 -19.24 15.54
C TRP A 34 5.66 -18.28 16.73
N THR A 35 4.51 -18.09 17.40
CA THR A 35 4.44 -17.30 18.64
C THR A 35 5.32 -17.91 19.73
N ARG A 36 5.27 -19.23 19.90
CA ARG A 36 6.12 -19.94 20.85
C ARG A 36 7.61 -19.81 20.52
N ILE A 37 7.98 -19.85 19.23
CA ILE A 37 9.36 -19.65 18.76
C ILE A 37 9.86 -18.25 19.15
N VAL A 38 9.07 -17.20 18.88
CA VAL A 38 9.43 -15.81 19.21
C VAL A 38 9.57 -15.62 20.72
N LEU A 39 8.67 -16.20 21.51
CA LEU A 39 8.72 -16.11 22.98
C LEU A 39 9.85 -16.93 23.61
N ALA A 40 10.34 -17.97 22.91
CA ALA A 40 11.47 -18.78 23.36
C ALA A 40 12.83 -18.10 23.08
N TYR A 41 12.88 -17.00 22.33
CA TYR A 41 14.12 -16.29 22.03
C TYR A 41 14.47 -15.22 23.09
N PRO A 42 15.74 -15.04 23.49
CA PRO A 42 16.93 -15.85 23.17
C PRO A 42 17.20 -16.97 24.20
N HIS A 43 16.39 -17.09 25.27
CA HIS A 43 16.73 -17.88 26.46
C HIS A 43 16.09 -19.27 26.54
N GLY A 44 15.37 -19.74 25.52
CA GLY A 44 14.71 -21.06 25.51
C GLY A 44 15.65 -22.26 25.63
N TRP A 45 16.97 -22.01 25.66
CA TRP A 45 18.05 -22.99 25.75
C TRP A 45 18.36 -23.40 27.20
N THR A 46 17.72 -22.79 28.21
CA THR A 46 17.98 -23.07 29.64
C THR A 46 17.42 -24.41 30.13
N THR A 47 16.60 -25.07 29.32
CA THR A 47 16.11 -26.44 29.55
C THR A 47 16.52 -27.31 28.37
N ALA A 48 16.76 -28.59 28.63
CA ALA A 48 17.27 -29.61 27.70
C ALA A 48 16.33 -29.93 26.52
N ILE A 49 15.87 -28.91 25.81
CA ILE A 49 15.02 -28.96 24.63
C ILE A 49 15.96 -28.91 23.44
N GLY A 50 15.86 -29.88 22.54
CA GLY A 50 16.70 -29.92 21.34
C GLY A 50 16.42 -28.72 20.43
N ARG A 51 17.39 -28.31 19.61
CA ARG A 51 17.23 -27.22 18.62
C ARG A 51 15.98 -27.41 17.77
N GLU A 52 15.69 -28.64 17.36
CA GLU A 52 14.53 -28.99 16.54
C GLU A 52 13.20 -28.87 17.29
N GLU A 53 13.18 -29.10 18.60
CA GLU A 53 11.97 -28.94 19.43
C GLU A 53 11.70 -27.47 19.75
N ALA A 54 12.74 -26.65 19.82
CA ALA A 54 12.63 -25.21 20.06
C ALA A 54 12.36 -24.42 18.77
N TYR A 55 12.93 -24.87 17.65
CA TYR A 55 12.86 -24.22 16.34
C TYR A 55 12.68 -25.28 15.23
N PRO A 56 11.47 -25.84 15.05
CA PRO A 56 11.23 -26.85 14.02
C PRO A 56 11.46 -26.28 12.63
N SER A 57 12.25 -26.95 11.79
CA SER A 57 12.56 -26.48 10.43
C SER A 57 11.30 -26.31 9.58
N ASP A 58 10.38 -27.28 9.66
CA ASP A 58 9.13 -27.28 8.89
C ASP A 58 8.28 -26.03 9.16
N ALA A 59 8.30 -25.54 10.40
CA ALA A 59 7.55 -24.34 10.77
C ALA A 59 8.16 -23.07 10.18
N ILE A 60 9.49 -23.03 10.04
CA ILE A 60 10.22 -21.91 9.42
C ILE A 60 10.07 -21.97 7.90
N ASP A 61 10.17 -23.15 7.29
CA ASP A 61 9.97 -23.34 5.84
C ASP A 61 8.56 -22.94 5.40
N HIS A 62 7.57 -23.08 6.29
CA HIS A 62 6.22 -22.57 6.07
C HIS A 62 6.12 -21.04 6.09
N LEU A 63 6.99 -20.33 6.82
CA LEU A 63 7.07 -18.86 6.73
C LEU A 63 7.69 -18.44 5.41
N ASP A 64 8.71 -19.17 4.93
CA ASP A 64 9.36 -18.91 3.65
C ASP A 64 8.37 -19.09 2.48
N THR A 65 7.62 -20.19 2.48
CA THR A 65 6.57 -20.42 1.47
C THR A 65 5.42 -19.40 1.57
N LEU A 66 5.18 -18.84 2.76
CA LEU A 66 4.18 -17.78 2.94
C LEU A 66 4.69 -16.45 2.37
N ALA A 67 5.99 -16.17 2.50
CA ALA A 67 6.62 -14.98 1.93
C ALA A 67 6.48 -14.97 0.40
N ASP A 68 6.79 -16.07 -0.29
CA ASP A 68 6.60 -16.19 -1.74
C ASP A 68 5.15 -15.91 -2.17
N ARG A 69 4.18 -16.47 -1.43
CA ARG A 69 2.73 -16.27 -1.69
C ARG A 69 2.28 -14.83 -1.46
N TRP A 70 3.00 -14.08 -0.64
CA TRP A 70 2.71 -12.70 -0.30
C TRP A 70 3.33 -11.75 -1.32
N GLU A 71 4.57 -12.02 -1.73
CA GLU A 71 5.27 -11.33 -2.82
C GLU A 71 4.43 -11.35 -4.11
N ASP A 72 3.92 -12.52 -4.48
CA ASP A 72 3.06 -12.72 -5.66
C ASP A 72 1.74 -11.93 -5.60
N ARG A 73 1.31 -11.50 -4.42
CA ARG A 73 -0.01 -10.91 -4.19
C ARG A 73 0.01 -9.45 -3.83
N ARG A 74 1.17 -8.91 -3.46
CA ARG A 74 1.28 -7.50 -3.17
C ARG A 74 1.06 -6.76 -4.49
N PRO A 75 0.07 -5.83 -4.56
CA PRO A 75 -0.03 -4.94 -5.70
C PRO A 75 1.20 -4.04 -5.70
N SER A 76 2.27 -4.49 -6.34
CA SER A 76 3.39 -3.63 -6.67
C SER A 76 2.94 -2.82 -7.87
N LEU A 77 2.87 -1.50 -7.70
CA LEU A 77 2.82 -0.60 -8.84
C LEU A 77 4.00 -0.98 -9.76
N SER A 78 3.74 -1.20 -11.05
CA SER A 78 4.81 -1.45 -12.03
C SER A 78 5.83 -0.32 -12.01
N ASP A 79 7.08 -0.54 -12.43
CA ASP A 79 8.10 0.52 -12.50
C ASP A 79 7.63 1.73 -13.32
N ASP A 80 6.87 1.48 -14.39
CA ASP A 80 6.21 2.52 -15.18
C ASP A 80 5.14 3.27 -14.37
N GLY A 81 4.33 2.56 -13.58
CA GLY A 81 3.39 3.14 -12.64
C GLY A 81 4.08 3.99 -11.57
N LYS A 82 5.19 3.52 -10.98
CA LYS A 82 5.98 4.26 -9.98
C LYS A 82 6.53 5.55 -10.57
N ARG A 83 7.06 5.49 -11.81
CA ARG A 83 7.52 6.68 -12.54
C ARG A 83 6.40 7.69 -12.78
N LEU A 84 5.23 7.22 -13.22
CA LEU A 84 4.05 8.07 -13.45
C LEU A 84 3.55 8.72 -12.16
N LEU A 85 3.53 7.98 -11.06
CA LEU A 85 3.14 8.52 -9.75
C LEU A 85 4.11 9.59 -9.27
N ARG A 86 5.42 9.40 -9.50
CA ARG A 86 6.44 10.41 -9.19
C ARG A 86 6.23 11.70 -10.00
N GLU A 87 6.00 11.57 -11.31
CA GLU A 87 5.68 12.72 -12.17
C GLU A 87 4.38 13.44 -11.74
N ALA A 88 3.38 12.67 -11.30
CA ALA A 88 2.13 13.21 -10.78
C ALA A 88 2.37 14.01 -9.50
N VAL A 89 3.18 13.50 -8.58
CA VAL A 89 3.53 14.19 -7.33
C VAL A 89 4.18 15.55 -7.60
N ASP A 90 5.18 15.61 -8.47
CA ASP A 90 5.87 16.86 -8.82
C ASP A 90 4.90 17.87 -9.46
N THR A 91 4.02 17.39 -10.33
CA THR A 91 3.03 18.25 -11.02
C THR A 91 2.01 18.82 -10.04
N VAL A 92 1.51 17.99 -9.11
CA VAL A 92 0.52 18.39 -8.12
C VAL A 92 1.12 19.36 -7.09
N GLU A 93 2.39 19.18 -6.73
CA GLU A 93 3.11 20.13 -5.89
C GLU A 93 3.18 21.52 -6.53
N GLY A 94 3.50 21.58 -7.84
CA GLY A 94 3.46 22.82 -8.61
C GLY A 94 2.06 23.47 -8.65
N LEU A 95 1.00 22.66 -8.81
CA LEU A 95 -0.38 23.14 -8.82
C LEU A 95 -0.81 23.71 -7.47
N LEU A 96 -0.43 23.08 -6.36
CA LEU A 96 -0.72 23.58 -5.02
C LEU A 96 -0.11 24.95 -4.76
N GLN A 97 1.09 25.21 -5.28
CA GLN A 97 1.74 26.51 -5.19
C GLN A 97 1.05 27.56 -6.08
N ALA A 98 0.64 27.16 -7.28
CA ALA A 98 0.01 28.04 -8.26
C ALA A 98 -1.47 28.36 -7.94
N ASP A 99 -2.13 27.58 -7.08
CA ASP A 99 -3.55 27.74 -6.76
C ASP A 99 -3.81 28.12 -5.29
N PRO A 100 -3.94 29.42 -4.98
CA PRO A 100 -4.30 29.90 -3.64
C PRO A 100 -5.76 29.60 -3.25
N SER A 101 -6.63 29.18 -4.17
CA SER A 101 -8.09 29.09 -3.95
C SER A 101 -8.54 27.87 -3.13
N LEU A 102 -7.67 26.86 -2.98
CA LEU A 102 -7.97 25.68 -2.17
C LEU A 102 -8.07 26.01 -0.68
N SER A 103 -8.98 25.31 0.01
CA SER A 103 -9.09 25.44 1.46
C SER A 103 -7.79 25.03 2.16
N PRO A 104 -7.43 25.67 3.29
CA PRO A 104 -6.21 25.33 4.02
C PRO A 104 -6.15 23.86 4.44
N LYS A 105 -7.30 23.26 4.78
CA LYS A 105 -7.41 21.85 5.14
C LYS A 105 -7.08 20.92 3.97
N LEU A 106 -7.67 21.17 2.80
CA LEU A 106 -7.41 20.34 1.62
C LEU A 106 -5.98 20.49 1.13
N ARG A 107 -5.43 21.71 1.13
CA ARG A 107 -4.02 21.97 0.81
C ARG A 107 -3.09 21.22 1.74
N ALA A 108 -3.33 21.28 3.06
CA ALA A 108 -2.50 20.58 4.03
C ALA A 108 -2.58 19.06 3.85
N TYR A 109 -3.76 18.52 3.56
CA TYR A 109 -3.95 17.10 3.29
C TYR A 109 -3.16 16.65 2.05
N ILE A 110 -3.32 17.33 0.91
CA ILE A 110 -2.59 17.00 -0.32
C ILE A 110 -1.08 17.12 -0.08
N SER A 111 -0.62 18.22 0.54
CA SER A 111 0.81 18.42 0.82
C SER A 111 1.40 17.32 1.69
N ARG A 112 0.64 16.82 2.68
CA ARG A 112 1.06 15.70 3.51
C ARG A 112 1.15 14.40 2.71
N LEU A 113 0.14 14.12 1.88
CA LEU A 113 0.13 12.93 1.04
C LEU A 113 1.29 12.91 0.05
N LEU A 114 1.59 14.05 -0.59
CA LEU A 114 2.76 14.16 -1.50
C LEU A 114 4.07 13.85 -0.78
N ARG A 115 4.23 14.35 0.46
CA ARG A 115 5.42 14.07 1.28
C ARG A 115 5.52 12.60 1.70
N GLU A 116 4.39 11.98 2.04
CA GLU A 116 4.36 10.54 2.37
C GLU A 116 4.82 9.72 1.16
N ILE A 117 4.36 10.05 -0.06
CA ILE A 117 4.77 9.37 -1.30
C ILE A 117 6.24 9.65 -1.64
N GLN A 118 6.72 10.89 -1.53
CA GLN A 118 8.14 11.24 -1.76
C GLN A 118 9.05 10.50 -0.79
N ALA A 119 8.68 10.47 0.50
CA ALA A 119 9.46 9.76 1.52
C ALA A 119 9.54 8.25 1.24
N ALA A 120 8.47 7.65 0.72
CA ALA A 120 8.48 6.25 0.31
C ALA A 120 9.41 6.00 -0.89
N PHE A 121 9.47 6.94 -1.83
CA PHE A 121 10.38 6.85 -2.98
C PHE A 121 11.86 7.07 -2.64
N ASP A 122 12.15 7.85 -1.60
CA ASP A 122 13.51 8.22 -1.20
C ASP A 122 14.14 7.21 -0.22
N ASP A 123 13.34 6.36 0.43
CA ASP A 123 13.78 5.37 1.41
C ASP A 123 13.50 3.95 0.92
N GLU A 124 14.54 3.17 0.60
CA GLU A 124 14.44 1.80 0.10
C GLU A 124 13.65 0.87 1.05
N VAL A 125 13.73 1.07 2.36
CA VAL A 125 13.01 0.25 3.34
C VAL A 125 11.51 0.61 3.37
N LEU A 126 11.19 1.87 3.07
CA LEU A 126 9.80 2.30 2.93
C LEU A 126 9.25 1.95 1.54
N ASP A 127 10.04 1.98 0.47
CA ASP A 127 9.62 1.60 -0.89
C ASP A 127 9.05 0.18 -0.93
N GLU A 128 9.73 -0.76 -0.27
CA GLU A 128 9.27 -2.14 -0.17
C GLU A 128 8.02 -2.29 0.70
N ARG A 129 7.75 -1.36 1.62
CA ARG A 129 6.64 -1.48 2.58
C ARG A 129 5.44 -0.60 2.25
N PHE A 130 5.58 0.33 1.32
CA PHE A 130 4.58 1.34 1.02
C PHE A 130 3.54 0.86 0.00
N ASP A 131 2.28 1.15 0.28
CA ASP A 131 1.17 0.86 -0.63
C ASP A 131 1.01 2.02 -1.62
N TYR A 132 1.75 1.94 -2.72
CA TYR A 132 1.70 2.92 -3.80
C TYR A 132 0.34 2.98 -4.50
N GLU A 133 -0.43 1.88 -4.50
CA GLU A 133 -1.75 1.86 -5.12
C GLU A 133 -2.74 2.66 -4.26
N ASP A 134 -2.83 2.39 -2.95
CA ASP A 134 -3.66 3.18 -2.01
C ASP A 134 -3.29 4.67 -2.07
N ALA A 135 -1.99 4.98 -2.06
CA ALA A 135 -1.52 6.35 -2.13
C ALA A 135 -1.91 7.04 -3.43
N ALA A 136 -1.82 6.36 -4.57
CA ALA A 136 -2.27 6.88 -5.87
C ALA A 136 -3.78 7.11 -5.90
N GLN A 137 -4.58 6.19 -5.33
CA GLN A 137 -6.03 6.35 -5.22
C GLN A 137 -6.43 7.54 -4.36
N ARG A 138 -5.75 7.72 -3.21
CA ARG A 138 -5.98 8.85 -2.31
C ARG A 138 -5.55 10.16 -2.96
N LEU A 139 -4.48 10.15 -3.74
CA LEU A 139 -4.05 11.31 -4.51
C LEU A 139 -5.12 11.68 -5.53
N TRP A 140 -5.62 10.72 -6.31
CA TRP A 140 -6.70 10.93 -7.28
C TRP A 140 -7.95 11.57 -6.67
N LEU A 141 -8.47 11.00 -5.56
CA LEU A 141 -9.62 11.55 -4.85
C LEU A 141 -9.38 12.99 -4.38
N SER A 142 -8.15 13.29 -3.98
CA SER A 142 -7.77 14.64 -3.55
C SER A 142 -7.71 15.62 -4.71
N LEU A 143 -7.25 15.20 -5.89
CA LEU A 143 -7.27 16.02 -7.11
C LEU A 143 -8.69 16.31 -7.56
N PHE A 144 -9.59 15.33 -7.45
CA PHE A 144 -11.00 15.52 -7.74
C PHE A 144 -11.64 16.55 -6.79
N ALA A 145 -11.35 16.44 -5.49
CA ALA A 145 -11.79 17.42 -4.50
C ALA A 145 -11.18 18.81 -4.76
N ALA A 146 -9.91 18.87 -5.16
CA ALA A 146 -9.22 20.11 -5.50
C ALA A 146 -9.85 20.77 -6.73
N GLN A 147 -10.14 20.01 -7.80
CA GLN A 147 -10.85 20.52 -8.98
C GLN A 147 -12.22 21.08 -8.61
N ALA A 148 -12.98 20.39 -7.75
CA ALA A 148 -14.31 20.83 -7.34
C ALA A 148 -14.27 22.18 -6.60
N GLN A 149 -13.25 22.37 -5.74
CA GLN A 149 -13.09 23.57 -4.91
C GLN A 149 -12.31 24.71 -5.59
N SER A 150 -11.46 24.40 -6.56
CA SER A 150 -10.54 25.36 -7.19
C SER A 150 -11.26 26.34 -8.12
N HIS A 151 -10.71 27.55 -8.22
CA HIS A 151 -11.06 28.52 -9.26
C HIS A 151 -10.35 28.23 -10.60
N LYS A 152 -9.32 27.38 -10.60
CA LYS A 152 -8.53 26.96 -11.77
C LYS A 152 -8.84 25.50 -12.14
N LYS A 153 -10.13 25.19 -12.27
CA LYS A 153 -10.64 23.82 -12.47
C LYS A 153 -9.99 23.11 -13.65
N ASP A 154 -9.71 23.81 -14.72
CA ASP A 154 -9.13 23.24 -15.94
C ASP A 154 -7.71 22.69 -15.69
N LEU A 155 -6.89 23.39 -14.89
CA LEU A 155 -5.53 22.92 -14.57
C LEU A 155 -5.55 21.62 -13.76
N TRP A 156 -6.49 21.50 -12.81
CA TRP A 156 -6.67 20.28 -12.02
C TRP A 156 -7.26 19.14 -12.86
N ALA A 157 -8.18 19.45 -13.78
CA ALA A 157 -8.76 18.50 -14.71
C ALA A 157 -7.70 17.93 -15.67
N ASP A 158 -6.82 18.79 -16.21
CA ASP A 158 -5.76 18.39 -17.13
C ASP A 158 -4.71 17.52 -16.45
N ALA A 159 -4.34 17.83 -15.20
CA ALA A 159 -3.50 16.95 -14.40
C ALA A 159 -4.15 15.58 -14.20
N MET A 160 -5.42 15.52 -13.82
CA MET A 160 -6.13 14.23 -13.67
C MET A 160 -6.19 13.44 -14.97
N LYS A 161 -6.48 14.07 -16.11
CA LYS A 161 -6.49 13.43 -17.44
C LYS A 161 -5.14 12.80 -17.77
N ARG A 162 -4.08 13.59 -17.64
CA ARG A 162 -2.71 13.15 -17.95
C ARG A 162 -2.28 11.92 -17.15
N PHE A 163 -2.55 11.89 -15.84
CA PHE A 163 -2.02 10.84 -14.97
C PHE A 163 -2.93 9.62 -14.82
N PHE A 164 -4.25 9.77 -14.95
CA PHE A 164 -5.19 8.68 -14.63
C PHE A 164 -5.97 8.19 -15.84
N PHE A 165 -6.15 9.00 -16.87
CA PHE A 165 -6.87 8.59 -18.08
C PHE A 165 -5.91 8.22 -19.22
N ASP A 166 -4.87 9.02 -19.46
CA ASP A 166 -3.90 8.77 -20.52
C ASP A 166 -2.80 7.78 -20.08
N ALA A 167 -2.45 7.78 -18.79
CA ALA A 167 -1.34 6.98 -18.28
C ALA A 167 -1.72 5.63 -17.64
N GLY A 168 -3.02 5.29 -17.47
CA GLY A 168 -3.30 4.08 -16.67
C GLY A 168 -4.73 3.58 -16.52
N ALA A 169 -5.42 3.22 -17.61
CA ALA A 169 -6.39 2.12 -17.52
C ALA A 169 -5.70 0.75 -17.36
N SER A 170 -4.39 0.67 -17.66
CA SER A 170 -3.60 -0.58 -17.65
C SER A 170 -2.42 -0.58 -16.68
N ALA A 171 -1.86 0.58 -16.33
CA ALA A 171 -0.64 0.68 -15.50
C ALA A 171 -0.91 0.69 -13.98
N LEU A 172 -2.13 1.04 -13.56
CA LEU A 172 -2.53 1.12 -12.14
C LEU A 172 -3.25 -0.15 -11.64
N GLY A 173 -3.26 -1.24 -12.41
CA GLY A 173 -3.61 -2.60 -11.96
C GLY A 173 -5.09 -2.88 -11.65
N ALA A 174 -5.82 -1.92 -11.09
CA ALA A 174 -7.25 -1.97 -10.90
C ALA A 174 -7.74 -0.53 -10.93
N ALA A 175 -8.66 -0.20 -11.83
CA ALA A 175 -9.45 1.00 -11.62
C ALA A 175 -10.25 0.77 -10.32
N PRO A 176 -10.12 1.60 -9.26
CA PRO A 176 -11.01 1.52 -8.11
C PRO A 176 -12.45 1.39 -8.58
N GLN A 177 -13.25 0.53 -7.94
CA GLN A 177 -14.69 0.42 -8.25
C GLN A 177 -15.40 1.78 -8.14
N THR A 178 -14.83 2.70 -7.35
CA THR A 178 -15.19 4.11 -7.27
C THR A 178 -15.00 4.87 -8.58
N ILE A 179 -14.00 4.55 -9.41
CA ILE A 179 -13.79 5.15 -10.75
C ILE A 179 -14.94 4.76 -11.68
N LEU A 180 -15.32 3.47 -11.73
CA LEU A 180 -16.47 3.03 -12.52
C LEU A 180 -17.77 3.67 -12.02
N ALA A 181 -17.95 3.79 -10.71
CA ALA A 181 -19.14 4.42 -10.12
C ALA A 181 -19.21 5.93 -10.40
N ILE A 182 -18.09 6.66 -10.34
CA ILE A 182 -18.06 8.10 -10.61
C ILE A 182 -18.16 8.38 -12.11
N ALA A 183 -17.45 7.61 -12.95
CA ALA A 183 -17.53 7.75 -14.41
C ALA A 183 -18.95 7.46 -14.93
N SER A 184 -19.60 6.41 -14.41
CA SER A 184 -21.01 6.12 -14.73
C SER A 184 -21.99 7.17 -14.21
N ALA A 185 -21.72 7.79 -13.06
CA ALA A 185 -22.52 8.91 -12.55
C ALA A 185 -22.33 10.21 -13.37
N SER A 186 -21.15 10.44 -13.94
CA SER A 186 -20.85 11.60 -14.79
C SER A 186 -21.19 11.41 -16.27
N GLY A 187 -21.49 10.18 -16.71
CA GLY A 187 -21.83 9.85 -18.10
C GLY A 187 -23.25 10.23 -18.54
N HIS A 188 -23.99 10.99 -17.73
CA HIS A 188 -25.30 11.55 -18.05
C HIS A 188 -25.30 13.07 -17.83
N ALA A 189 -24.58 13.80 -18.68
CA ALA A 189 -24.81 15.22 -18.96
C ALA A 189 -24.28 15.58 -20.35
#